data_AF-A0A1L1YMB3-F1
#
_entry.id   AF-A0A1L1YMB3-F1
#
_cell.length_a   1.000
_cell.length_b   1.000
_cell.length_c   1.000
_cell.angle_alpha   90.00
_cell.angle_beta   90.00
_cell.angle_gamma   90.00
#
_symmetry.space_group_name_H-M   'P 1'
#
loop_
_entity.id
_entity.type
_entity.pdbx_description
1 polymer ?
#
loop_
_entity_poly.entity_id
_entity_poly.type
_entity_poly.pdbx_seq_one_letter_code
_entity_poly.pdbx_strand_id
1 'polypeptide(L)'
;MLKIILMMNLILSMFMIMMKSPLSSNLIILLQSISLTILINLINKTSWISFMIFILYIGGLMIIFLYISSIAFNELNLNKNYKKIFFKLIIMLMLISLFKKYFLLENFNFNNNYMFEDNYFFINMFILPNNLFIYFILLLLFFMLIMIIWMLKINKGPIRQKNN
;
A
#
# COMPACT_ATOMS: atom_id res chain seq x y z
N MET A 1 -12.77 -5.90 -14.41
CA MET A 1 -11.56 -5.19 -13.93
C MET A 1 -11.22 -5.53 -12.48
N LEU A 2 -12.12 -5.35 -11.51
CA LEU A 2 -11.87 -5.69 -10.09
C LEU A 2 -11.30 -7.09 -9.87
N LYS A 3 -11.90 -8.12 -10.47
CA LYS A 3 -11.42 -9.50 -10.36
C LYS A 3 -9.98 -9.67 -10.89
N ILE A 4 -9.60 -8.95 -11.96
CA ILE A 4 -8.25 -9.02 -12.55
C ILE A 4 -7.23 -8.43 -11.57
N ILE A 5 -7.58 -7.30 -10.97
CA ILE A 5 -6.74 -6.63 -9.97
C ILE A 5 -6.62 -7.49 -8.70
N LEU A 6 -7.69 -8.15 -8.26
CA LEU A 6 -7.65 -9.14 -7.17
C LEU A 6 -6.67 -10.28 -7.48
N MET A 7 -6.69 -10.82 -8.70
CA MET A 7 -5.72 -11.86 -9.08
C MET A 7 -4.29 -11.34 -9.12
N MET A 8 -4.07 -10.12 -9.63
CA MET A 8 -2.74 -9.50 -9.59
C MET A 8 -2.24 -9.34 -8.15
N ASN A 9 -3.12 -8.96 -7.21
CA ASN A 9 -2.78 -8.90 -5.78
C ASN A 9 -2.43 -10.26 -5.19
N LEU A 10 -3.16 -11.33 -5.54
CA LEU A 10 -2.86 -12.70 -5.09
C LEU A 10 -1.53 -13.21 -5.67
N ILE A 11 -1.23 -12.86 -6.91
CA ILE A 11 0.04 -13.17 -7.56
C ILE A 11 1.19 -12.47 -6.84
N LEU A 12 1.04 -11.18 -6.54
CA LEU A 12 2.05 -10.38 -5.85
C LEU A 12 2.30 -10.90 -4.42
N SER A 13 1.25 -11.28 -3.68
CA SER A 13 1.40 -11.83 -2.34
C SER A 13 2.10 -13.19 -2.32
N MET A 14 1.89 -14.03 -3.35
CA MET A 14 2.65 -15.28 -3.49
C MET A 14 4.13 -15.03 -3.80
N PHE A 15 4.45 -14.02 -4.62
CA PHE A 15 5.85 -13.64 -4.86
C PHE A 15 6.57 -13.16 -3.60
N MET A 16 5.86 -12.50 -2.67
CA MET A 16 6.44 -12.10 -1.37
C MET A 16 7.06 -13.25 -0.61
N ILE A 17 6.30 -14.34 -0.47
CA ILE A 17 6.70 -15.51 0.31
C ILE A 17 7.92 -16.19 -0.32
N MET A 18 8.12 -16.00 -1.63
CA MET A 18 9.23 -16.60 -2.36
C MET A 18 10.54 -15.82 -2.25
N MET A 19 10.50 -14.53 -1.96
CA MET A 19 11.69 -13.69 -1.91
C MET A 19 12.40 -13.80 -0.57
N LYS A 20 13.72 -13.94 -0.63
CA LYS A 20 14.59 -14.04 0.55
C LYS A 20 15.27 -12.72 0.91
N SER A 21 15.55 -11.87 -0.09
CA SER A 21 16.23 -10.61 0.19
C SER A 21 15.21 -9.56 0.62
N PRO A 22 15.47 -8.85 1.73
CA PRO A 22 14.51 -7.90 2.29
C PRO A 22 14.27 -6.69 1.37
N LEU A 23 15.26 -6.35 0.54
CA LEU A 23 15.11 -5.31 -0.50
C LEU A 23 14.07 -5.72 -1.55
N SER A 24 14.11 -6.97 -2.03
CA SER A 24 13.19 -7.43 -3.07
C SER A 24 11.77 -7.61 -2.54
N SER A 25 11.61 -8.05 -1.28
CA SER A 25 10.29 -8.09 -0.65
C SER A 25 9.69 -6.69 -0.54
N ASN A 26 10.45 -5.67 -0.15
CA ASN A 26 9.94 -4.28 -0.06
C ASN A 26 9.45 -3.75 -1.42
N LEU A 27 10.15 -4.06 -2.52
CA LEU A 27 9.70 -3.68 -3.87
C LEU A 27 8.38 -4.36 -4.25
N ILE A 28 8.18 -5.62 -3.85
CA ILE A 28 6.91 -6.32 -4.07
C ILE A 28 5.80 -5.71 -3.19
N ILE A 29 6.10 -5.24 -1.97
CA ILE A 29 5.11 -4.54 -1.11
C ILE A 29 4.65 -3.24 -1.75
N LEU A 30 5.58 -2.47 -2.33
CA LEU A 30 5.23 -1.26 -3.06
C LEU A 30 4.28 -1.56 -4.23
N LEU A 31 4.61 -2.55 -5.08
CA LEU A 31 3.76 -2.95 -6.20
C LEU A 31 2.37 -3.42 -5.74
N GLN A 32 2.31 -4.23 -4.68
CA GLN A 32 1.04 -4.72 -4.12
C GLN A 32 0.20 -3.58 -3.53
N SER A 33 0.83 -2.59 -2.89
CA SER A 33 0.12 -1.43 -2.33
C SER A 33 -0.51 -0.55 -3.42
N ILE A 34 0.17 -0.38 -4.56
CA ILE A 34 -0.36 0.35 -5.71
C ILE A 34 -1.58 -0.38 -6.30
N SER A 35 -1.51 -1.70 -6.49
CA SER A 35 -2.64 -2.46 -7.02
C SER A 35 -3.82 -2.53 -6.03
N LEU A 36 -3.56 -2.50 -4.72
CA LEU A 36 -4.60 -2.39 -3.69
C LEU A 36 -5.30 -1.02 -3.70
N THR A 37 -4.57 0.08 -3.84
CA THR A 37 -5.20 1.42 -3.85
C THR A 37 -6.05 1.64 -5.09
N ILE A 38 -5.65 1.09 -6.24
CA ILE A 38 -6.48 1.06 -7.45
C ILE A 38 -7.75 0.22 -7.23
N LEU A 39 -7.64 -0.94 -6.55
CA LEU A 39 -8.81 -1.75 -6.22
C LEU A 39 -9.81 -0.98 -5.35
N ILE A 40 -9.33 -0.32 -4.30
CA ILE A 40 -10.16 0.44 -3.36
C ILE A 40 -10.83 1.61 -4.06
N ASN A 41 -10.15 2.29 -4.98
CA ASN A 41 -10.74 3.35 -5.79
C ASN A 41 -11.83 2.85 -6.75
N LEU A 42 -11.78 1.57 -7.17
CA LEU A 42 -12.82 0.97 -8.00
C LEU A 42 -14.03 0.48 -7.20
N ILE A 43 -13.86 0.17 -5.91
CA ILE A 43 -14.95 -0.27 -5.02
C ILE A 43 -15.65 0.95 -4.41
N ASN A 44 -14.88 1.94 -3.99
CA ASN A 44 -15.40 3.12 -3.31
C ASN A 44 -15.78 4.19 -4.32
N LYS A 45 -16.91 4.85 -4.07
CA LYS A 45 -17.37 5.96 -4.88
C LYS A 45 -16.50 7.21 -4.76
N THR A 46 -15.77 7.35 -3.64
CA THR A 46 -14.87 8.48 -3.39
C THR A 46 -13.41 8.04 -3.35
N SER A 47 -12.55 8.77 -4.07
CA SER A 47 -11.13 8.48 -4.18
C SER A 47 -10.31 8.81 -2.92
N TRP A 48 -10.90 9.57 -1.98
CA TRP A 48 -10.20 10.04 -0.77
C TRP A 48 -9.67 8.89 0.09
N ILE A 49 -10.45 7.82 0.25
CA ILE A 49 -10.06 6.64 1.04
C ILE A 49 -8.88 5.93 0.36
N SER A 50 -8.90 5.76 -0.97
CA SER A 50 -7.77 5.17 -1.69
C SER A 50 -6.50 6.03 -1.62
N PHE A 51 -6.63 7.36 -1.64
CA PHE A 51 -5.48 8.26 -1.51
C PHE A 51 -4.85 8.21 -0.12
N MET A 52 -5.65 8.20 0.95
CA MET A 52 -5.13 8.14 2.32
C MET A 52 -4.37 6.84 2.58
N ILE A 53 -4.90 5.71 2.09
CA ILE A 53 -4.24 4.41 2.19
C ILE A 53 -2.92 4.41 1.42
N PHE A 54 -2.88 5.01 0.23
CA PHE A 54 -1.66 5.11 -0.58
C PHE A 54 -0.53 5.85 0.16
N ILE A 55 -0.85 7.01 0.76
CA ILE A 55 0.12 7.85 1.46
C ILE A 55 0.65 7.14 2.71
N LEU A 56 -0.23 6.51 3.50
CA LEU A 56 0.15 5.77 4.71
C LEU A 56 1.11 4.61 4.41
N TYR A 57 0.80 3.82 3.37
CA TYR A 57 1.65 2.69 2.99
C TYR A 57 3.01 3.14 2.44
N ILE A 58 3.05 4.13 1.54
CA ILE A 58 4.33 4.60 0.98
C ILE A 58 5.21 5.24 2.05
N GLY A 59 4.63 6.08 2.92
CA GLY A 59 5.37 6.72 4.00
C GLY A 59 6.03 5.70 4.94
N GLY A 60 5.28 4.68 5.36
CA GLY A 60 5.81 3.60 6.20
C GLY A 60 6.87 2.75 5.50
N LEU A 61 6.67 2.42 4.23
CA LEU A 61 7.60 1.60 3.45
C LEU A 61 8.93 2.30 3.19
N MET A 62 8.94 3.62 2.98
CA MET A 62 10.17 4.39 2.79
C MET A 62 11.07 4.37 4.04
N ILE A 63 10.49 4.45 5.23
CA ILE A 63 11.24 4.41 6.50
C ILE A 63 11.89 3.02 6.70
N ILE A 64 11.13 1.96 6.43
CA ILE A 64 11.63 0.58 6.51
C ILE A 64 12.72 0.34 5.45
N PHE A 65 12.57 0.89 4.25
CA PHE A 65 13.59 0.82 3.20
C PHE A 65 14.90 1.48 3.63
N LEU A 66 14.85 2.69 4.20
CA LEU A 66 16.03 3.39 4.73
C LEU A 66 16.72 2.58 5.84
N TYR A 67 15.94 1.99 6.75
CA TYR A 67 16.50 1.18 7.84
C TYR A 67 17.23 -0.06 7.32
N ILE A 68 16.59 -0.86 6.47
CA ILE A 68 17.15 -2.14 5.98
C ILE A 68 18.36 -1.89 5.06
N SER A 69 18.29 -0.89 4.18
CA SER A 69 19.42 -0.51 3.31
C SER A 69 20.64 -0.02 4.11
N SER A 70 20.43 0.51 5.31
CA SER A 70 21.53 0.93 6.19
C SER A 70 22.21 -0.23 6.94
N ILE A 71 21.54 -1.38 7.08
CA ILE A 71 21.98 -2.52 7.90
C ILE A 71 22.55 -3.66 7.07
N ALA A 72 21.93 -3.98 5.94
CA ALA A 72 22.37 -5.09 5.11
C ALA A 72 23.27 -4.60 3.98
N PHE A 73 24.53 -5.08 3.96
CA PHE A 73 25.31 -5.10 2.72
C PHE A 73 24.46 -5.76 1.63
N ASN A 74 24.49 -5.19 0.43
CA ASN A 74 23.72 -5.64 -0.73
C ASN A 74 24.30 -6.98 -1.24
N GLU A 75 24.25 -8.03 -0.43
CA GLU A 75 24.60 -9.39 -0.82
C GLU A 75 23.49 -9.88 -1.74
N LEU A 76 23.63 -9.54 -3.02
CA LEU A 76 22.96 -10.21 -4.12
C LEU A 76 23.31 -11.69 -4.00
N ASN A 77 22.47 -12.42 -3.28
CA ASN A 77 22.66 -13.83 -3.01
C ASN A 77 22.52 -14.59 -4.34
N LEU A 78 23.64 -14.74 -5.04
CA LEU A 78 23.75 -15.23 -6.42
C LEU A 78 23.57 -16.76 -6.53
N ASN A 79 23.43 -17.47 -5.41
CA ASN A 79 23.04 -18.88 -5.38
C ASN A 79 21.55 -19.05 -5.69
N LYS A 80 21.14 -18.65 -6.89
CA LYS A 80 19.81 -18.86 -7.43
C LYS A 80 19.71 -20.31 -7.92
N ASN A 81 19.08 -21.15 -7.11
CA ASN A 81 18.72 -22.50 -7.53
C ASN A 81 17.55 -22.41 -8.53
N TYR A 82 17.86 -22.13 -9.80
CA TYR A 82 16.88 -21.82 -10.87
C TYR A 82 15.79 -22.89 -11.01
N LYS A 83 16.12 -24.16 -10.75
CA LYS A 83 15.13 -25.26 -10.75
C LYS A 83 14.00 -25.04 -9.73
N LYS A 84 14.32 -24.54 -8.52
CA LYS A 84 13.30 -24.24 -7.50
C LYS A 84 12.42 -23.06 -7.91
N ILE A 85 12.98 -22.06 -8.59
CA ILE A 85 12.23 -20.91 -9.10
C ILE A 85 11.30 -21.35 -10.23
N PHE A 86 11.79 -22.18 -11.14
CA PHE A 86 11.01 -22.69 -12.28
C PHE A 86 9.82 -23.56 -11.82
N PHE A 87 10.04 -24.45 -10.86
CA PHE A 87 8.96 -25.28 -10.29
C PHE A 87 7.89 -24.43 -9.60
N LYS A 88 8.31 -23.39 -8.88
CA LYS A 88 7.41 -22.42 -8.24
C LYS A 88 6.58 -21.65 -9.27
N LEU A 89 7.16 -21.24 -10.40
CA LEU A 89 6.45 -20.56 -11.49
C LEU A 89 5.42 -21.48 -12.17
N ILE A 90 5.72 -22.77 -12.33
CA ILE A 90 4.78 -23.75 -12.91
C ILE A 90 3.55 -23.93 -12.01
N ILE A 91 3.75 -24.07 -10.69
CA ILE A 91 2.63 -24.16 -9.73
C ILE A 91 1.76 -22.91 -9.82
N MET A 92 2.38 -21.74 -9.92
CA MET A 92 1.69 -20.47 -10.02
C MET A 92 0.83 -20.38 -11.29
N LEU A 93 1.35 -20.81 -12.45
CA LEU A 93 0.60 -20.83 -13.70
C LEU A 93 -0.60 -21.80 -13.64
N MET A 94 -0.45 -22.93 -12.95
CA MET A 94 -1.56 -23.87 -12.73
C MET A 94 -2.65 -23.28 -11.82
N LEU A 95 -2.29 -22.52 -10.79
CA LEU A 95 -3.27 -21.83 -9.96
C LEU A 95 -4.06 -20.79 -10.78
N ILE A 96 -3.38 -20.01 -11.61
CA ILE A 96 -4.03 -18.99 -12.46
C ILE A 96 -5.03 -19.62 -13.44
N SER A 97 -4.70 -20.76 -14.04
CA SER A 97 -5.57 -21.44 -14.99
C SER A 97 -6.85 -21.98 -14.33
N LEU A 98 -6.77 -22.45 -13.09
CA LEU A 98 -7.93 -22.87 -12.29
C LEU A 98 -8.87 -21.70 -12.00
N PHE A 99 -8.31 -20.53 -11.66
CA PHE A 99 -9.11 -19.34 -11.36
C PHE A 99 -9.87 -18.80 -12.57
N LYS A 100 -9.36 -18.99 -13.80
CA LYS A 100 -10.01 -18.50 -15.04
C LYS A 100 -11.47 -18.92 -15.18
N LYS A 101 -11.85 -20.12 -14.72
CA LYS A 101 -13.24 -20.60 -14.76
C LYS A 101 -14.17 -19.79 -13.84
N TYR A 102 -13.68 -19.34 -12.68
CA TYR A 102 -14.46 -18.56 -11.72
C TYR A 102 -14.65 -17.09 -12.14
N PHE A 103 -13.82 -16.59 -13.07
CA PHE A 103 -13.97 -15.22 -13.58
C PHE A 103 -15.22 -15.01 -14.42
N LEU A 104 -15.60 -16.01 -15.22
CA LEU A 104 -16.74 -15.94 -16.14
C LEU A 104 -18.09 -15.97 -15.43
N LEU A 105 -18.15 -16.39 -14.16
CA LEU A 105 -19.43 -16.77 -13.54
C LEU A 105 -20.24 -15.64 -12.89
N GLU A 106 -19.69 -14.43 -12.71
CA GLU A 106 -20.52 -13.33 -12.18
C GLU A 106 -20.28 -12.06 -12.99
N ASN A 107 -21.28 -11.74 -13.81
CA ASN A 107 -21.59 -10.37 -14.18
C ASN A 107 -22.09 -9.67 -12.92
N PHE A 108 -21.18 -9.13 -12.12
CA PHE A 108 -21.55 -8.07 -11.20
C PHE A 108 -21.96 -6.87 -12.07
N ASN A 109 -23.26 -6.76 -12.32
CA ASN A 109 -23.87 -5.52 -12.77
C ASN A 109 -23.73 -4.51 -11.63
N PHE A 110 -22.54 -3.91 -11.51
CA PHE A 110 -22.42 -2.63 -10.85
C PHE A 110 -23.22 -1.65 -11.70
N ASN A 111 -24.46 -1.41 -11.30
CA ASN A 111 -25.24 -0.30 -11.82
C ASN A 111 -24.42 0.96 -11.53
N ASN A 112 -23.76 1.45 -12.58
CA ASN A 112 -23.07 2.72 -12.63
C ASN A 112 -24.10 3.84 -12.58
N ASN A 113 -24.83 3.96 -11.48
CA ASN A 113 -25.43 5.22 -11.10
C ASN A 113 -24.32 6.07 -10.50
N TYR A 114 -23.40 6.53 -11.36
CA TYR A 114 -22.48 7.65 -11.10
C TYR A 114 -23.25 8.97 -11.09
N MET A 115 -24.40 9.00 -10.42
CA MET A 115 -25.17 10.21 -10.26
C MET A 115 -24.66 10.87 -8.99
N PHE A 116 -23.78 11.86 -9.16
CA PHE A 116 -23.58 13.14 -8.45
C PHE A 116 -23.96 13.34 -6.96
N GLU A 117 -24.52 12.37 -6.25
CA GLU A 117 -24.82 12.38 -4.82
C GLU A 117 -23.55 12.32 -3.96
N ASP A 118 -22.41 11.91 -4.53
CA ASP A 118 -21.21 11.52 -3.79
C ASP A 118 -20.41 12.72 -3.21
N ASN A 119 -20.48 13.89 -3.84
CA ASN A 119 -19.89 15.12 -3.27
C ASN A 119 -20.72 15.71 -2.14
N TYR A 120 -21.98 15.29 -1.99
CA TYR A 120 -22.87 15.83 -0.97
C TYR A 120 -22.36 15.52 0.44
N PHE A 121 -21.72 14.36 0.64
CA PHE A 121 -21.12 14.02 1.94
C PHE A 121 -19.95 14.95 2.28
N PHE A 122 -19.03 15.19 1.34
CA PHE A 122 -17.91 16.13 1.56
C PHE A 122 -18.40 17.57 1.73
N ILE A 123 -19.39 17.99 0.95
CA ILE A 123 -19.96 19.33 1.05
C ILE A 123 -20.66 19.51 2.40
N ASN A 124 -21.41 18.50 2.87
CA ASN A 124 -22.04 18.50 4.20
C ASN A 124 -21.04 18.57 5.36
N MET A 125 -19.80 18.09 5.16
CA MET A 125 -18.75 18.26 6.16
C MET A 125 -18.39 19.75 6.34
N PHE A 126 -18.30 20.52 5.25
CA PHE A 126 -17.93 21.94 5.30
C PHE A 126 -19.10 22.89 5.57
N ILE A 127 -20.33 22.38 5.67
CA ILE A 127 -21.52 23.17 6.03
C ILE A 127 -21.66 23.24 7.57
N LEU A 128 -22.19 24.34 8.09
CA LEU A 128 -22.51 24.45 9.52
C LEU A 128 -23.58 23.42 9.93
N PRO A 129 -23.47 22.78 11.12
CA PRO A 129 -22.51 23.04 12.20
C PRO A 129 -21.20 22.24 12.11
N ASN A 130 -21.08 21.29 11.19
CA ASN A 130 -19.94 20.36 11.10
C ASN A 130 -18.59 21.06 10.84
N ASN A 131 -18.61 22.20 10.14
CA ASN A 131 -17.38 22.96 9.86
C ASN A 131 -16.62 23.37 11.14
N LEU A 132 -17.32 23.65 12.26
CA LEU A 132 -16.67 23.97 13.54
C LEU A 132 -15.84 22.79 14.07
N PHE A 133 -16.37 21.57 13.97
CA PHE A 133 -15.62 20.37 14.35
C PHE A 133 -14.41 20.15 13.45
N ILE A 134 -14.53 20.45 12.15
CA ILE A 134 -13.41 20.35 11.21
C ILE A 134 -12.31 21.34 11.55
N TYR A 135 -12.66 22.61 11.84
CA TYR A 135 -11.69 23.60 12.31
C TYR A 135 -11.00 23.18 13.61
N PHE A 136 -11.74 22.58 14.53
CA PHE A 136 -11.16 22.04 15.77
C PHE A 136 -10.15 20.91 15.50
N ILE A 137 -10.49 19.96 14.63
CA ILE A 137 -9.58 18.88 14.21
C ILE A 137 -8.34 19.43 13.50
N LEU A 138 -8.50 20.43 12.63
CA LEU A 138 -7.39 21.10 11.94
C LEU A 138 -6.42 21.76 12.95
N LEU A 139 -6.95 22.46 13.95
CA LEU A 139 -6.14 23.07 15.02
C LEU A 139 -5.40 22.01 15.85
N LEU A 140 -6.06 20.89 16.18
CA LEU A 140 -5.43 19.78 16.89
C LEU A 140 -4.28 19.16 16.09
N LEU A 141 -4.50 18.87 14.80
CA LEU A 141 -3.46 18.32 13.92
C LEU A 141 -2.29 19.29 13.77
N PHE A 142 -2.55 20.59 13.66
CA PHE A 142 -1.53 21.62 13.60
C PHE A 142 -0.70 21.68 14.90
N PHE A 143 -1.36 21.64 16.05
CA PHE A 143 -0.71 21.59 17.36
C PHE A 143 0.18 20.34 17.51
N MET A 144 -0.33 19.16 17.09
CA MET A 144 0.44 17.92 17.08
C MET A 144 1.69 18.04 16.20
N LEU A 145 1.59 18.69 15.04
CA LEU A 145 2.73 18.89 14.14
C LEU A 145 3.82 19.77 14.79
N ILE A 146 3.43 20.84 15.49
CA ILE A 146 4.37 21.68 16.27
C ILE A 146 5.07 20.85 17.35
N MET A 147 4.32 20.03 18.09
CA MET A 147 4.88 19.17 19.14
C MET A 147 5.85 18.13 18.58
N ILE A 148 5.53 17.51 17.44
CA ILE A 148 6.43 16.57 16.76
C ILE A 148 7.73 17.28 16.34
N ILE A 149 7.67 18.47 15.75
CA ILE A 149 8.86 19.26 15.40
C ILE A 149 9.70 19.57 16.64
N TRP A 150 9.05 19.88 17.77
CA TRP A 150 9.75 20.12 19.03
C TRP A 150 10.44 18.85 19.55
N MET A 151 9.77 17.68 19.49
CA MET A 151 10.38 16.39 19.85
C MET A 151 11.57 16.04 18.96
N LEU A 152 11.48 16.29 17.64
CA LEU A 152 12.57 16.02 16.69
C LEU A 152 13.83 16.86 16.96
N LYS A 153 13.73 18.02 17.61
CA LYS A 153 14.90 18.83 17.99
C LYS A 153 15.76 18.18 19.09
N ILE A 154 15.26 17.13 19.75
CA ILE A 154 16.02 16.39 20.77
C ILE A 154 16.97 15.41 20.04
N ASN A 155 18.06 15.95 19.51
CA ASN A 155 19.14 15.17 18.91
C ASN A 155 19.97 14.49 19.99
N LYS A 156 19.80 13.19 20.20
CA LYS A 156 20.79 12.36 20.91
C LYS A 156 21.28 11.22 20.03
N GLY A 157 22.30 11.54 19.25
CA GLY A 157 23.24 10.61 18.63
C GLY A 157 22.82 10.05 17.25
N PRO A 158 23.79 9.80 16.35
CA PRO A 158 23.52 9.11 15.09
C PRO A 158 23.11 7.65 15.35
N ILE A 159 22.14 7.14 14.56
CA ILE A 159 21.76 5.71 14.52
C ILE A 159 22.96 4.79 14.15
N ARG A 160 24.04 5.36 13.60
CA ARG A 160 25.29 4.64 13.34
C ARG A 160 26.39 5.14 14.28
N GLN A 161 26.92 4.25 15.12
CA GLN A 161 28.21 4.48 15.75
C GLN A 161 29.26 4.67 14.65
N LYS A 162 30.05 5.76 14.74
CA LYS A 162 31.33 5.82 14.04
C LYS A 162 32.21 4.79 14.73
N ASN A 163 32.47 3.68 14.06
CA ASN A 163 33.48 2.73 14.51
C ASN A 163 34.83 3.48 14.50
N ASN A 164 35.43 3.61 15.69
CA ASN A 164 36.88 3.75 15.81
C ASN A 164 37.51 2.36 15.74
#